data_AF-A0A2C6CTU5-F1
#
_entry.id   AF-A0A2C6CTU5-F1
#
_cell.length_a   1.000
_cell.length_b   1.000
_cell.length_c   1.000
_cell.angle_alpha   90.00
_cell.angle_beta   90.00
_cell.angle_gamma   90.00
#
_symmetry.space_group_name_H-M   'P 1'
#
loop_
_entity.id
_entity.type
_entity.pdbx_description
1 polymer ?
#
loop_
_entity_poly.entity_id
_entity_poly.type
_entity_poly.pdbx_seq_one_letter_code
_entity_poly.pdbx_strand_id
1 'polypeptide(L)'
;MGLFTYSCAEGSQADQDMDKVEQEVSEGMQDLGAEIREESNEFAAEFKEARMNIDKRMEELERDMEGASADAREEMQEEYNELKAWGNDIDDRMDRVGNDMEAGWKDFKGDVSRGWKDFSRDSRKTLNDIERYFDPEGDLD
;
A
#
# COMPACT_ATOMS: atom_id res chain seq x y z
N MET A 1 -3.01 62.78 -21.22
CA MET A 1 -2.77 61.77 -20.18
C MET A 1 -4.02 60.92 -20.09
N GLY A 2 -3.94 59.69 -20.61
CA GLY A 2 -5.04 58.75 -20.59
C GLY A 2 -5.18 58.07 -19.24
N LEU A 3 -6.27 57.35 -19.07
CA LEU A 3 -6.38 56.11 -18.30
C LEU A 3 -7.69 55.44 -18.76
N PHE A 4 -7.57 54.59 -19.78
CA PHE A 4 -8.63 53.65 -20.16
C PHE A 4 -8.69 52.58 -19.06
N THR A 5 -9.77 52.58 -18.28
CA THR A 5 -10.08 51.47 -17.37
C THR A 5 -10.63 50.31 -18.23
N TYR A 6 -9.74 49.41 -18.64
CA TYR A 6 -10.12 48.14 -19.25
C TYR A 6 -10.82 47.29 -18.19
N SER A 7 -12.14 47.28 -18.26
CA SER A 7 -12.99 46.24 -17.70
C SER A 7 -12.52 44.90 -18.27
N CYS A 8 -12.09 43.97 -17.43
CA CYS A 8 -11.83 42.58 -17.81
C CYS A 8 -13.13 41.95 -18.32
N ALA A 9 -13.29 41.96 -19.64
CA ALA A 9 -14.07 40.97 -20.35
C ALA A 9 -13.05 40.19 -21.18
N GLU A 10 -12.74 38.97 -20.76
CA GLU A 10 -12.23 37.88 -21.62
C GLU A 10 -11.88 36.72 -20.70
N GLY A 11 -12.58 35.58 -20.88
CA GLY A 11 -12.20 34.30 -20.30
C GLY A 11 -10.76 34.03 -20.67
N SER A 12 -9.88 34.22 -19.70
CA SER A 12 -8.44 34.18 -19.91
C SER A 12 -8.02 32.75 -20.21
N GLN A 13 -7.03 32.60 -21.08
CA GLN A 13 -6.32 31.36 -21.44
C GLN A 13 -6.01 30.42 -20.25
N ALA A 14 -5.97 30.95 -19.02
CA ALA A 14 -5.92 30.18 -17.78
C ALA A 14 -7.03 29.12 -17.62
N ASP A 15 -8.27 29.38 -18.07
CA ASP A 15 -9.35 28.39 -17.99
C ASP A 15 -9.13 27.26 -19.02
N GLN A 16 -8.63 27.59 -20.21
CA GLN A 16 -8.31 26.59 -21.24
C GLN A 16 -7.06 25.77 -20.89
N ASP A 17 -6.10 26.36 -20.20
CA ASP A 17 -4.92 25.68 -19.70
C ASP A 17 -5.26 24.79 -18.48
N MET A 18 -6.18 25.20 -17.61
CA MET A 18 -6.69 24.34 -16.53
C MET A 18 -7.45 23.13 -17.06
N ASP A 19 -8.36 23.31 -18.02
CA ASP A 19 -9.11 22.19 -18.61
C ASP A 19 -8.18 21.20 -19.34
N LYS A 20 -7.11 21.69 -19.98
CA LYS A 20 -6.09 20.84 -20.61
C LYS A 20 -5.21 20.13 -19.59
N VAL A 21 -4.78 20.81 -18.53
CA VAL A 21 -4.02 20.17 -17.45
C VAL A 21 -4.88 19.12 -16.75
N GLU A 22 -6.17 19.37 -16.55
CA GLU A 22 -7.10 18.41 -15.96
C GLU A 22 -7.36 17.22 -16.88
N GLN A 23 -7.48 17.42 -18.20
CA GLN A 23 -7.57 16.33 -19.19
C GLN A 23 -6.26 15.54 -19.33
N GLU A 24 -5.10 16.18 -19.39
CA GLU A 24 -3.80 15.50 -19.46
C GLU A 24 -3.46 14.78 -18.15
N VAL A 25 -3.87 15.34 -16.99
CA VAL A 25 -3.84 14.63 -15.71
C VAL A 25 -4.79 13.44 -15.74
N SER A 26 -6.00 13.58 -16.30
CA SER A 26 -6.97 12.49 -16.37
C SER A 26 -6.56 11.38 -17.34
N GLU A 27 -5.92 11.68 -18.47
CA GLU A 27 -5.41 10.67 -19.43
C GLU A 27 -4.08 10.06 -18.95
N GLY A 28 -3.16 10.85 -18.39
CA GLY A 28 -1.95 10.35 -17.75
C GLY A 28 -2.21 9.53 -16.48
N MET A 29 -3.27 9.86 -15.74
CA MET A 29 -3.79 9.03 -14.64
C MET A 29 -4.54 7.78 -15.13
N GLN A 30 -5.01 7.72 -16.37
CA GLN A 30 -5.63 6.49 -16.90
C GLN A 30 -4.58 5.42 -17.16
N ASP A 31 -3.46 5.77 -17.80
CA ASP A 31 -2.35 4.83 -18.04
C ASP A 31 -1.62 4.48 -16.74
N LEU A 32 -1.29 5.47 -15.90
CA LEU A 32 -0.75 5.21 -14.56
C LEU A 32 -1.74 4.43 -13.69
N GLY A 33 -3.04 4.69 -13.85
CA GLY A 33 -4.10 4.01 -13.10
C GLY A 33 -4.23 2.55 -13.49
N ALA A 34 -3.98 2.19 -14.75
CA ALA A 34 -3.98 0.80 -15.19
C ALA A 34 -2.81 0.00 -14.60
N GLU A 35 -1.58 0.53 -14.69
CA GLU A 35 -0.38 -0.08 -14.11
C GLU A 35 -0.49 -0.21 -12.58
N ILE A 36 -0.87 0.87 -11.90
CA ILE A 36 -1.07 0.85 -10.45
C ILE A 36 -2.18 -0.13 -10.05
N ARG A 37 -3.26 -0.23 -10.84
CA ARG A 37 -4.35 -1.17 -10.55
C ARG A 37 -3.92 -2.62 -10.72
N GLU A 38 -3.10 -2.91 -11.73
CA GLU A 38 -2.52 -4.25 -11.93
C GLU A 38 -1.62 -4.63 -10.76
N GLU A 39 -0.63 -3.78 -10.44
CA GLU A 39 0.27 -4.01 -9.30
C GLU A 39 -0.51 -4.04 -7.96
N SER A 40 -1.59 -3.26 -7.82
CA SER A 40 -2.46 -3.29 -6.65
C SER A 40 -3.15 -4.64 -6.47
N ASN A 41 -3.65 -5.24 -7.55
CA ASN A 41 -4.27 -6.57 -7.48
C ASN A 41 -3.24 -7.65 -7.12
N GLU A 42 -2.01 -7.52 -7.63
CA GLU A 42 -0.89 -8.40 -7.28
C GLU A 42 -0.56 -8.29 -5.79
N PHE A 43 -0.32 -7.07 -5.29
CA PHE A 43 -0.11 -6.84 -3.86
C PHE A 43 -1.26 -7.35 -2.99
N ALA A 44 -2.52 -7.14 -3.41
CA ALA A 44 -3.67 -7.64 -2.66
C ALA A 44 -3.67 -9.18 -2.56
N ALA A 45 -3.21 -9.88 -3.60
CA ALA A 45 -3.06 -11.33 -3.58
C ALA A 45 -1.90 -11.77 -2.68
N GLU A 46 -0.72 -11.16 -2.83
CA GLU A 46 0.48 -11.47 -2.03
C GLU A 46 0.25 -11.19 -0.53
N PHE A 47 -0.35 -10.05 -0.20
CA PHE A 47 -0.72 -9.71 1.17
C PHE A 47 -1.69 -10.72 1.77
N LYS A 48 -2.70 -11.13 1.00
CA LYS A 48 -3.66 -12.14 1.46
C LYS A 48 -2.97 -13.46 1.74
N GLU A 49 -2.04 -13.88 0.89
CA GLU A 49 -1.24 -15.09 1.10
C GLU A 49 -0.37 -14.99 2.36
N ALA A 50 0.40 -13.92 2.49
CA ALA A 50 1.23 -13.67 3.67
C ALA A 50 0.39 -13.63 4.96
N ARG A 51 -0.78 -12.97 4.93
CA ARG A 51 -1.71 -12.90 6.07
C ARG A 51 -2.21 -14.28 6.47
N MET A 52 -2.59 -15.13 5.52
CA MET A 52 -3.02 -16.50 5.79
C MET A 52 -1.91 -17.35 6.41
N ASN A 53 -0.66 -17.20 5.94
CA ASN A 53 0.49 -17.91 6.50
C ASN A 53 0.77 -17.47 7.94
N ILE A 54 0.70 -16.17 8.22
CA ILE A 54 0.80 -15.59 9.57
C ILE A 54 -0.29 -16.14 10.48
N ASP A 55 -1.56 -16.11 10.06
CA ASP A 55 -2.68 -16.62 10.86
C ASP A 55 -2.48 -18.09 11.21
N LYS A 56 -2.10 -18.90 10.22
CA LYS A 56 -1.85 -20.32 10.44
C LYS A 56 -0.74 -20.56 11.46
N ARG A 57 0.37 -19.82 11.38
CA ARG A 57 1.48 -19.96 12.33
C ARG A 57 1.09 -19.49 13.73
N MET A 58 0.34 -18.40 13.83
CA MET A 58 -0.20 -17.92 15.11
C MET A 58 -1.12 -18.97 15.77
N GLU A 59 -2.01 -19.61 15.00
CA GLU A 59 -2.85 -20.70 15.51
C GLU A 59 -2.04 -21.93 15.96
N GLU A 60 -0.96 -22.27 15.26
CA GLU A 60 -0.05 -23.35 15.65
C GLU A 60 0.66 -23.02 16.96
N LEU A 61 1.21 -21.80 17.10
CA LEU A 61 1.85 -21.32 18.32
C LEU A 61 0.91 -21.32 19.52
N GLU A 62 -0.32 -20.85 19.35
CA GLU A 62 -1.33 -20.86 20.42
C GLU A 62 -1.56 -22.29 20.95
N ARG A 63 -1.62 -23.29 20.06
CA ARG A 63 -1.78 -24.70 20.45
C ARG A 63 -0.53 -25.25 21.14
N ASP A 64 0.65 -24.92 20.63
CA ASP A 64 1.93 -25.41 21.18
C ASP A 64 2.20 -24.81 22.58
N MET A 65 1.77 -23.56 22.81
CA MET A 65 1.86 -22.92 24.12
C MET A 65 1.10 -23.67 25.21
N GLU A 66 -0.06 -24.28 24.91
CA GLU A 66 -0.88 -24.99 25.92
C GLU A 66 -0.10 -26.09 26.64
N GLY A 67 0.82 -26.77 25.94
CA GLY A 67 1.65 -27.85 26.47
C GLY A 67 3.08 -27.45 26.88
N ALA A 68 3.53 -26.24 26.53
CA ALA A 68 4.91 -25.81 26.71
C ALA A 68 5.28 -25.46 28.17
N SER A 69 6.57 -25.54 28.49
CA SER A 69 7.14 -25.03 29.74
C SER A 69 7.05 -23.50 29.81
N ALA A 70 7.29 -22.90 30.98
CA ALA A 70 7.22 -21.45 31.14
C ALA A 70 8.20 -20.71 30.21
N ASP A 71 9.45 -21.17 30.15
CA ASP A 71 10.49 -20.57 29.30
C ASP A 71 10.16 -20.72 27.81
N ALA A 72 9.69 -21.90 27.38
CA ALA A 72 9.29 -22.12 25.99
C ALA A 72 8.05 -21.30 25.60
N ARG A 73 7.11 -21.09 26.52
CA ARG A 73 5.97 -20.20 26.30
C ARG A 73 6.39 -18.75 26.11
N GLU A 74 7.40 -18.28 26.83
CA GLU A 74 7.91 -16.92 26.68
C GLU A 74 8.47 -16.70 25.28
N GLU A 75 9.33 -17.60 24.79
CA GLU A 75 9.87 -17.55 23.43
C GLU A 75 8.76 -17.62 22.37
N MET A 76 7.82 -18.56 22.50
CA MET A 76 6.68 -18.66 21.59
C MET A 76 5.80 -17.39 21.62
N GLN A 77 5.70 -16.73 22.78
CA GLN A 77 4.87 -15.54 22.94
C GLN A 77 5.51 -14.33 22.26
N GLU A 78 6.85 -14.24 22.27
CA GLU A 78 7.60 -13.26 21.48
C GLU A 78 7.35 -13.49 19.98
N GLU A 79 7.47 -14.74 19.53
CA GLU A 79 7.20 -15.14 18.14
C GLU A 79 5.78 -14.74 17.70
N TYR A 80 4.78 -15.06 18.51
CA TYR A 80 3.38 -14.70 18.27
C TYR A 80 3.17 -13.18 18.16
N ASN A 81 3.85 -12.40 19.00
CA ASN A 81 3.71 -10.94 18.99
C ASN A 81 4.33 -10.31 17.75
N GLU A 82 5.45 -10.84 17.26
CA GLU A 82 6.06 -10.41 15.99
C GLU A 82 5.14 -10.71 14.81
N LEU A 83 4.63 -11.94 14.71
CA LEU A 83 3.67 -12.35 13.69
C LEU A 83 2.41 -11.48 13.70
N LYS A 84 1.88 -11.18 14.89
CA LYS A 84 0.74 -10.29 15.06
C LYS A 84 1.02 -8.88 14.56
N ALA A 85 2.23 -8.36 14.79
CA ALA A 85 2.61 -7.04 14.30
C ALA A 85 2.65 -7.00 12.77
N TRP A 86 3.20 -8.03 12.12
CA TRP A 86 3.17 -8.15 10.66
C TRP A 86 1.75 -8.34 10.11
N GLY A 87 0.90 -9.11 10.80
CA GLY A 87 -0.51 -9.24 10.43
C GLY A 87 -1.22 -7.89 10.38
N ASN A 88 -1.01 -7.04 11.40
CA ASN A 88 -1.57 -5.68 11.42
C ASN A 88 -0.98 -4.78 10.32
N ASP A 89 0.33 -4.85 10.05
CA ASP A 89 0.97 -4.06 8.96
C ASP A 89 0.41 -4.47 7.60
N ILE A 90 0.13 -5.76 7.39
CA ILE A 90 -0.53 -6.25 6.17
C ILE A 90 -1.96 -5.71 6.09
N ASP A 91 -2.75 -5.80 7.16
CA ASP A 91 -4.13 -5.32 7.16
C ASP A 91 -4.19 -3.81 6.81
N ASP A 92 -3.30 -3.00 7.41
CA ASP A 92 -3.18 -1.56 7.12
C ASP A 92 -2.78 -1.27 5.66
N ARG A 93 -1.97 -2.14 5.04
CA ARG A 93 -1.56 -2.01 3.63
C ARG A 93 -2.66 -2.47 2.68
N MET A 94 -3.37 -3.54 3.02
CA MET A 94 -4.52 -4.02 2.27
C MET A 94 -5.63 -2.96 2.24
N ASP A 95 -5.83 -2.20 3.32
CA ASP A 95 -6.77 -1.08 3.35
C ASP A 95 -6.37 0.05 2.38
N ARG A 96 -5.07 0.26 2.15
CA ARG A 96 -4.54 1.27 1.20
C ARG A 96 -4.61 0.83 -0.26
N VAL A 97 -4.56 -0.48 -0.51
CA VAL A 97 -4.62 -1.08 -1.87
C VAL A 97 -6.04 -1.49 -2.27
N GLY A 98 -6.90 -1.73 -1.28
CA GLY A 98 -8.26 -2.24 -1.44
C GLY A 98 -9.25 -1.24 -2.04
N ASN A 99 -10.54 -1.60 -1.97
CA ASN A 99 -11.68 -1.14 -2.80
C ASN A 99 -11.86 0.37 -3.08
N ASP A 100 -11.13 1.22 -2.38
CA ASP A 100 -11.16 2.67 -2.52
C ASP A 100 -9.75 3.20 -2.78
N MET A 101 -9.01 2.57 -3.70
CA MET A 101 -7.73 3.08 -4.20
C MET A 101 -7.83 4.60 -4.49
N GLU A 102 -8.89 5.03 -5.17
CA GLU A 102 -9.15 6.45 -5.43
C GLU A 102 -9.28 7.30 -4.14
N ALA A 103 -9.86 6.77 -3.06
CA ALA A 103 -9.98 7.46 -1.77
C ALA A 103 -8.70 7.38 -0.90
N GLY A 104 -7.98 6.26 -0.93
CA GLY A 104 -6.68 6.09 -0.27
C GLY A 104 -5.59 6.97 -0.89
N TRP A 105 -5.68 7.20 -2.21
CA TRP A 105 -4.78 8.07 -2.95
C TRP A 105 -5.26 9.54 -3.01
N LYS A 106 -6.49 9.84 -2.58
CA LYS A 106 -7.06 11.21 -2.55
C LYS A 106 -6.25 12.21 -1.72
N ASP A 107 -5.57 11.73 -0.67
CA ASP A 107 -4.71 12.56 0.17
C ASP A 107 -3.36 12.90 -0.52
N PHE A 108 -2.99 12.18 -1.58
CA PHE A 108 -1.83 12.48 -2.41
C PHE A 108 -2.17 13.57 -3.44
N LYS A 109 -2.35 14.82 -2.99
CA LYS A 109 -2.64 15.99 -3.84
C LYS A 109 -1.49 16.46 -4.76
N GLY A 110 -0.51 15.63 -5.13
CA GLY A 110 0.59 16.13 -5.97
C GLY A 110 1.53 15.12 -6.62
N ASP A 111 1.66 13.89 -6.12
CA ASP A 111 2.51 12.87 -6.76
C ASP A 111 2.10 11.44 -6.36
N VAL A 112 0.98 10.97 -6.90
CA VAL A 112 0.49 9.59 -6.74
C VAL A 112 1.57 8.58 -7.16
N SER A 113 2.34 8.88 -8.21
CA SER A 113 3.43 8.00 -8.69
C SER A 113 4.51 7.80 -7.63
N ARG A 114 4.94 8.86 -6.94
CA ARG A 114 5.92 8.74 -5.86
C ARG A 114 5.38 8.00 -4.66
N GLY A 115 4.16 8.34 -4.24
CA GLY A 115 3.51 7.62 -3.14
C GLY A 115 3.36 6.13 -3.45
N TRP A 116 3.00 5.78 -4.70
CA TRP A 116 2.94 4.40 -5.17
C TRP A 116 4.30 3.71 -5.12
N LYS A 117 5.36 4.38 -5.60
CA LYS A 117 6.72 3.82 -5.55
C LYS A 117 7.22 3.58 -4.14
N ASP A 118 6.96 4.50 -3.23
CA ASP A 118 7.34 4.33 -1.83
C ASP A 118 6.53 3.21 -1.18
N PHE A 119 5.21 3.18 -1.40
CA PHE A 119 4.35 2.09 -0.94
C PHE A 119 4.82 0.73 -1.47
N SER A 120 4.99 0.60 -2.78
CA SER A 120 5.43 -0.63 -3.46
C SER A 120 6.77 -1.13 -2.91
N ARG A 121 7.75 -0.23 -2.74
CA ARG A 121 9.05 -0.57 -2.16
C ARG A 121 8.91 -1.08 -0.73
N ASP A 122 8.17 -0.37 0.10
CA ASP A 122 8.04 -0.71 1.51
C ASP A 122 7.22 -2.00 1.70
N SER A 123 6.22 -2.22 0.85
CA SER A 123 5.38 -3.43 0.84
C SER A 123 6.16 -4.67 0.41
N ARG A 124 6.96 -4.58 -0.66
CA ARG A 124 7.87 -5.66 -1.08
C ARG A 124 8.87 -6.00 0.01
N LYS A 125 9.38 -4.99 0.72
CA LYS A 125 10.27 -5.23 1.87
C LYS A 125 9.58 -6.01 2.97
N THR A 126 8.38 -5.59 3.40
CA THR A 126 7.60 -6.32 4.41
C THR A 126 7.35 -7.76 3.97
N LEU A 127 6.90 -7.99 2.73
CA LEU A 127 6.65 -9.33 2.21
C LEU A 127 7.92 -10.20 2.21
N ASN A 128 9.06 -9.63 1.80
CA ASN A 128 10.33 -10.38 1.81
C ASN A 128 10.86 -10.65 3.22
N ASP A 129 10.65 -9.73 4.18
CA ASP A 129 11.01 -9.95 5.58
C ASP A 129 10.14 -11.10 6.18
N ILE A 130 8.85 -11.15 5.83
CA ILE A 130 7.93 -12.24 6.21
C ILE A 130 8.34 -13.56 5.54
N GLU A 131 8.62 -13.54 4.25
CA GLU A 131 9.06 -14.70 3.48
C GLU A 131 10.34 -15.30 4.10
N ARG A 132 11.37 -14.49 4.36
CA ARG A 132 12.61 -14.94 5.02
C ARG A 132 12.40 -15.46 6.42
N TYR A 133 11.38 -14.97 7.12
CA TYR A 133 11.06 -15.48 8.43
C TYR A 133 10.50 -16.91 8.34
N PHE A 134 9.66 -17.19 7.33
CA PHE A 134 9.09 -18.52 7.10
C PHE A 134 10.05 -19.48 6.35
N ASP A 135 10.93 -18.93 5.52
CA ASP A 135 11.96 -19.62 4.75
C ASP A 135 13.32 -18.90 4.89
N PRO A 136 14.04 -19.12 6.00
CA PRO A 136 15.30 -18.45 6.26
C PRO A 136 16.47 -18.99 5.41
N GLU A 137 16.34 -20.19 4.85
CA GLU A 137 17.37 -20.82 4.02
C GLU A 137 17.19 -20.49 2.53
N GLY A 138 16.00 -20.04 2.11
CA GLY A 138 15.71 -19.54 0.77
C GLY A 138 15.76 -20.65 -0.28
N ASP A 139 15.45 -21.87 0.14
CA ASP A 139 15.54 -23.10 -0.62
C ASP A 139 14.21 -23.53 -1.27
N LEU A 140 13.16 -22.70 -1.13
CA LEU A 140 11.92 -22.83 -1.89
C LEU A 140 12.01 -22.14 -3.27
N ASP A 141 12.73 -22.77 -4.20
CA ASP A 141 12.63 -22.57 -5.67
C ASP A 141 11.82 -23.71 -6.33
#